data_AF-A0A832KIP1-F1
#
_entry.id   AF-A0A832KIP1-F1
#
_cell.length_a   1.000
_cell.length_b   1.000
_cell.length_c   1.000
_cell.angle_alpha   90.00
_cell.angle_beta   90.00
_cell.angle_gamma   90.00
#
_symmetry.space_group_name_H-M   'P 1'
#
loop_
_entity.id
_entity.type
_entity.pdbx_description
1 polymer ?
#
loop_
_entity_poly.entity_id
_entity_poly.type
_entity_poly.pdbx_seq_one_letter_code
_entity_poly.pdbx_strand_id
1 'polypeptide(L)'
;MVDRRWISISIACILCLAEIILWCIKAHPGVRFYGEQFILDEWRFMPFIQFKPITLIVYLGFLAWASFLEGVEDFLRSARRGFLKLATILSALISFGSLYELFFNFSLWGALMAVTDVANPDALVNRFPTAETTVSLVYASKLVLLIFASSTYTLYFLSRISKSKTG
;
A
#
# COMPACT_ATOMS: atom_id res chain seq x y z
N MET A 1 14.51 13.09 19.47
CA MET A 1 13.64 12.44 20.46
C MET A 1 12.48 11.79 19.68
N VAL A 2 11.96 10.63 20.10
CA VAL A 2 10.85 9.99 19.35
C VAL A 2 9.53 10.62 19.80
N ASP A 3 8.69 11.08 18.87
CA ASP A 3 7.34 11.57 19.21
C ASP A 3 6.41 10.39 19.45
N ARG A 4 6.10 10.17 20.73
CA ARG A 4 5.28 9.04 21.18
C ARG A 4 3.86 9.06 20.61
N ARG A 5 3.30 10.24 20.29
CA ARG A 5 1.92 10.35 19.79
C ARG A 5 1.80 9.71 18.41
N TRP A 6 2.70 10.07 17.51
CA TRP A 6 2.75 9.53 16.15
C TRP A 6 3.10 8.04 16.12
N ILE A 7 4.01 7.60 16.98
CA ILE A 7 4.33 6.18 17.14
C ILE A 7 3.13 5.39 17.65
N SER A 8 2.37 5.90 18.62
CA SER A 8 1.15 5.24 19.09
C SER A 8 0.11 5.08 17.98
N ILE A 9 -0.07 6.09 17.12
CA ILE A 9 -0.96 6.00 15.95
C ILE A 9 -0.46 4.92 14.99
N SER A 10 0.85 4.89 14.70
CA SER A 10 1.45 3.89 13.83
C SER A 10 1.22 2.47 14.34
N ILE A 11 1.49 2.24 15.63
CA ILE A 11 1.28 0.93 16.28
C ILE A 11 -0.20 0.52 16.23
N ALA A 12 -1.11 1.44 16.57
CA ALA A 12 -2.55 1.16 16.51
C ALA A 12 -2.99 0.74 15.09
N CYS A 13 -2.50 1.44 14.05
CA CYS A 13 -2.78 1.06 12.67
C CYS A 13 -2.22 -0.32 12.33
N ILE A 14 -1.00 -0.65 12.76
CA ILE A 14 -0.39 -1.98 12.55
C ILE A 14 -1.19 -3.09 13.23
N LEU A 15 -1.68 -2.87 14.45
CA LEU A 15 -2.53 -3.84 15.15
C LEU A 15 -3.86 -4.05 14.41
N CYS A 16 -4.52 -2.98 13.97
CA CYS A 16 -5.73 -3.08 13.16
C CYS A 16 -5.48 -3.81 11.83
N LEU A 17 -4.36 -3.54 11.15
CA LEU A 17 -3.96 -4.26 9.94
C LEU A 17 -3.79 -5.75 10.18
N ALA A 18 -3.09 -6.12 11.27
CA ALA A 18 -2.88 -7.51 11.63
C ALA A 18 -4.21 -8.22 11.86
N GLU A 19 -5.14 -7.60 12.60
CA GLU A 19 -6.48 -8.16 12.81
C GLU A 19 -7.27 -8.33 11.51
N ILE A 20 -7.27 -7.33 10.62
CA ILE A 20 -7.96 -7.43 9.32
C ILE A 20 -7.37 -8.57 8.48
N ILE A 21 -6.04 -8.66 8.41
CA ILE A 21 -5.36 -9.70 7.63
C ILE A 21 -5.67 -11.09 8.20
N LEU A 22 -5.55 -11.26 9.51
CA LEU A 22 -5.85 -12.52 10.19
C LEU A 22 -7.31 -12.93 10.01
N TRP A 23 -8.23 -11.96 10.07
CA TRP A 23 -9.65 -12.20 9.82
C TRP A 23 -9.89 -12.65 8.38
N CYS A 24 -9.34 -11.98 7.37
CA CYS A 24 -9.50 -12.37 5.96
C CYS A 24 -8.99 -13.79 5.69
N ILE A 25 -7.84 -14.15 6.25
CA ILE A 25 -7.25 -15.49 6.11
C ILE A 25 -8.14 -16.56 6.75
N LYS A 26 -8.72 -16.28 7.93
CA LYS A 26 -9.63 -17.20 8.62
C LYS A 26 -10.99 -17.33 7.93
N ALA A 27 -11.52 -16.23 7.40
CA ALA A 27 -12.82 -16.20 6.73
C ALA A 27 -12.78 -16.91 5.37
N HIS A 28 -11.66 -16.83 4.65
CA HIS A 28 -11.49 -17.38 3.31
C HIS A 28 -10.27 -18.31 3.21
N PRO A 29 -10.32 -19.52 3.79
CA PRO A 29 -9.19 -20.45 3.75
C PRO A 29 -8.98 -21.09 2.36
N GLY A 30 -9.98 -21.07 1.49
CA GLY A 30 -10.00 -21.74 0.19
C GLY A 30 -9.87 -20.80 -1.02
N VAL A 31 -8.98 -19.82 -0.94
CA VAL A 31 -8.76 -18.88 -2.06
C VAL A 31 -8.23 -19.58 -3.30
N ARG A 32 -8.70 -19.14 -4.46
CA ARG A 32 -8.36 -19.66 -5.79
C ARG A 32 -7.12 -18.99 -6.38
N PHE A 33 -6.87 -17.74 -5.99
CA PHE A 33 -5.73 -16.95 -6.43
C PHE A 33 -5.29 -15.98 -5.33
N TYR A 34 -4.02 -15.54 -5.41
CA TYR A 34 -3.44 -14.68 -4.41
C TYR A 34 -4.19 -13.34 -4.32
N GLY A 35 -4.56 -12.98 -3.09
CA GLY A 35 -5.20 -11.71 -2.78
C GLY A 35 -6.73 -11.72 -2.86
N GLU A 36 -7.33 -12.82 -3.29
CA GLU A 36 -8.79 -12.98 -3.38
C GLU A 36 -9.47 -12.74 -2.01
N GLN A 37 -8.90 -13.28 -0.93
CA GLN A 37 -9.42 -13.15 0.43
C GLN A 37 -9.60 -11.69 0.90
N PHE A 38 -8.91 -10.73 0.28
CA PHE A 38 -8.98 -9.32 0.67
C PHE A 38 -9.99 -8.52 -0.17
N ILE A 39 -10.60 -9.13 -1.17
CA ILE A 39 -11.55 -8.48 -2.10
C ILE A 39 -12.95 -9.09 -2.08
N LEU A 40 -13.11 -10.30 -1.51
CA LEU A 40 -14.38 -11.04 -1.48
C LEU A 40 -15.44 -10.39 -0.60
N ASP A 41 -15.03 -9.88 0.56
CA ASP A 41 -15.96 -9.24 1.48
C ASP A 41 -16.08 -7.75 1.24
N GLU A 42 -17.21 -7.21 1.68
CA GLU A 42 -17.44 -5.79 1.68
C GLU A 42 -18.01 -5.36 3.04
N TRP A 43 -17.28 -4.51 3.75
CA TRP A 43 -17.72 -3.95 5.02
C TRP A 43 -18.49 -2.66 4.80
N ARG A 44 -19.71 -2.62 5.34
CA ARG A 44 -20.58 -1.44 5.33
C ARG A 44 -20.52 -0.77 6.68
N PHE A 45 -19.78 0.33 6.77
CA PHE A 45 -19.75 1.15 7.98
C PHE A 45 -20.94 2.11 8.04
N MET A 46 -21.40 2.58 6.87
CA MET A 46 -22.58 3.43 6.71
C MET A 46 -23.35 3.02 5.44
N PRO A 47 -24.64 3.37 5.28
CA PRO A 47 -25.47 2.95 4.14
C PRO A 47 -24.90 3.24 2.74
N PHE A 48 -23.99 4.21 2.62
CA PHE A 48 -23.37 4.62 1.36
C PHE A 48 -21.84 4.47 1.34
N ILE A 49 -21.26 3.97 2.44
CA ILE A 49 -19.82 3.83 2.57
C ILE A 49 -19.50 2.36 2.78
N GLN A 50 -18.93 1.77 1.73
CA GLN A 50 -18.58 0.38 1.66
C GLN A 50 -17.10 0.24 1.26
N PHE A 51 -16.36 -0.57 2.00
CA PHE A 51 -14.96 -0.82 1.73
C PHE A 51 -14.70 -2.32 1.68
N LYS A 52 -13.92 -2.74 0.69
CA LYS A 52 -13.29 -4.06 0.71
C LYS A 52 -12.17 -4.07 1.74
N PRO A 53 -11.85 -5.22 2.38
CA PRO A 53 -10.74 -5.32 3.33
C PRO A 53 -9.43 -4.75 2.77
N ILE A 54 -9.12 -5.01 1.49
CA ILE A 54 -7.93 -4.46 0.84
C ILE A 54 -7.87 -2.92 0.85
N THR A 55 -9.02 -2.24 0.79
CA THR A 55 -9.06 -0.77 0.84
C THR A 55 -8.64 -0.27 2.21
N LEU A 56 -9.10 -0.92 3.29
CA LEU A 56 -8.68 -0.59 4.65
C LEU A 56 -7.21 -0.93 4.88
N ILE A 57 -6.72 -2.03 4.30
CA ILE A 57 -5.30 -2.38 4.33
C ILE A 57 -4.44 -1.27 3.72
N VAL A 58 -4.84 -0.73 2.57
CA VAL A 58 -4.13 0.40 1.94
C VAL A 58 -4.15 1.64 2.82
N TYR A 59 -5.31 2.04 3.35
CA TYR A 59 -5.41 3.27 4.13
C TYR A 59 -4.68 3.17 5.47
N LEU A 60 -4.90 2.09 6.22
CA LEU A 60 -4.21 1.87 7.48
C LEU A 60 -2.71 1.63 7.27
N GLY A 61 -2.31 0.95 6.19
CA GLY A 61 -0.91 0.75 5.82
C GLY A 61 -0.20 2.08 5.57
N PHE A 62 -0.83 2.95 4.79
CA PHE A 62 -0.28 4.28 4.53
C PHE A 62 -0.21 5.13 5.80
N LEU A 63 -1.29 5.16 6.60
CA LEU A 63 -1.32 5.89 7.87
C LEU A 63 -0.29 5.37 8.87
N ALA A 64 -0.10 4.05 8.95
CA ALA A 64 0.92 3.43 9.78
C ALA A 64 2.32 3.92 9.39
N TRP A 65 2.61 3.93 8.09
CA TRP A 65 3.90 4.37 7.55
C TRP A 65 4.15 5.86 7.73
N ALA A 66 3.19 6.70 7.35
CA ALA A 66 3.31 8.15 7.46
C ALA A 66 3.49 8.58 8.92
N SER A 67 2.67 8.04 9.83
CA SER A 67 2.77 8.34 11.26
C SER A 67 4.08 7.81 11.86
N PHE A 68 4.58 6.66 11.39
CA PHE A 68 5.90 6.18 11.80
C PHE A 68 6.99 7.20 11.46
N LEU A 69 7.00 7.70 10.22
CA LEU A 69 7.98 8.69 9.77
C LEU A 69 7.93 9.98 10.61
N GLU A 70 6.74 10.54 10.86
CA GLU A 70 6.59 11.69 11.76
C GLU A 70 7.10 11.39 13.18
N GLY A 71 6.82 10.19 13.70
CA GLY A 71 7.27 9.77 15.03
C GLY A 71 8.79 9.67 15.18
N VAL A 72 9.51 9.34 14.10
CA VAL A 72 10.98 9.22 14.09
C VAL A 72 11.68 10.44 13.46
N GLU A 73 10.98 11.55 13.27
CA GLU A 73 11.50 12.73 12.57
C GLU A 73 12.82 13.24 13.16
N ASP A 74 12.88 13.47 14.47
CA ASP A 74 14.11 13.97 15.12
C ASP A 74 15.29 13.00 14.96
N PHE A 75 15.00 11.69 15.01
CA PHE A 75 16.03 10.67 14.80
C PHE A 75 16.59 10.79 13.37
N LEU A 76 15.72 10.93 12.36
CA LEU A 76 16.13 11.15 10.98
C LEU A 76 16.80 12.53 10.77
N ARG A 77 16.42 13.56 11.54
CA ARG A 77 17.13 14.85 11.59
C ARG A 77 18.53 14.73 12.18
N SER A 78 18.81 13.77 13.06
CA SER A 78 20.18 13.52 13.51
C SER A 78 21.00 12.66 12.54
N ALA A 79 20.36 11.99 11.58
CA ALA A 79 21.03 11.07 10.67
C ALA A 79 22.04 11.75 9.72
N ARG A 80 23.06 10.99 9.29
CA ARG A 80 24.10 11.46 8.37
C ARG A 80 23.49 11.90 7.03
N ARG A 81 24.00 13.00 6.46
CA ARG A 81 23.53 13.53 5.15
C ARG A 81 23.58 12.48 4.03
N GLY A 82 24.63 11.65 4.01
CA GLY A 82 24.76 10.56 3.03
C GLY A 82 23.64 9.52 3.12
N PHE A 83 23.24 9.15 4.34
CA PHE A 83 22.13 8.22 4.57
C PHE A 83 20.81 8.80 4.05
N LEU A 84 20.50 10.07 4.36
CA LEU A 84 19.27 10.72 3.89
C LEU A 84 19.22 10.83 2.35
N LYS A 85 20.36 11.12 1.71
CA LYS A 85 20.47 11.13 0.24
C LYS A 85 20.19 9.75 -0.35
N LEU A 86 20.81 8.69 0.19
CA LEU A 86 20.57 7.33 -0.27
C LEU A 86 19.10 6.93 -0.09
N ALA A 87 18.53 7.17 1.09
CA ALA A 87 17.12 6.89 1.36
C ALA A 87 16.18 7.65 0.40
N THR A 88 16.53 8.90 0.05
CA THR A 88 15.77 9.69 -0.95
C THR A 88 15.85 9.05 -2.33
N ILE A 89 17.05 8.66 -2.79
CA ILE A 89 17.22 8.00 -4.10
C ILE A 89 16.46 6.68 -4.16
N LEU A 90 16.54 5.86 -3.11
CA LEU A 90 15.82 4.59 -3.03
C LEU A 90 14.30 4.80 -3.03
N SER A 91 13.82 5.80 -2.27
CA SER A 91 12.39 6.14 -2.28
C SER A 91 11.92 6.63 -3.65
N ALA A 92 12.76 7.37 -4.38
CA ALA A 92 12.48 7.83 -5.75
C ALA A 92 12.40 6.64 -6.71
N LEU A 93 13.34 5.70 -6.61
CA LEU A 93 13.35 4.49 -7.43
C LEU A 93 12.12 3.63 -7.18
N ILE A 94 11.75 3.40 -5.92
CA ILE A 94 10.56 2.64 -5.54
C ILE A 94 9.30 3.34 -6.05
N SER A 95 9.21 4.66 -5.91
CA SER A 95 8.08 5.46 -6.40
C SER A 95 7.97 5.37 -7.92
N PHE A 96 9.08 5.47 -8.65
CA PHE A 96 9.11 5.32 -10.10
C PHE A 96 8.63 3.92 -10.54
N GLY A 97 9.19 2.86 -9.95
CA GLY A 97 8.82 1.48 -10.30
C GLY A 97 7.36 1.17 -9.97
N SER A 98 6.89 1.56 -8.78
CA SER A 98 5.49 1.36 -8.39
C SER A 98 4.51 2.20 -9.21
N LEU A 99 4.89 3.40 -9.66
CA LEU A 99 4.07 4.18 -10.59
C LEU A 99 3.91 3.48 -11.93
N TYR A 100 5.01 2.96 -12.48
CA TYR A 100 4.97 2.16 -13.70
C TYR A 100 4.04 0.95 -13.53
N GLU A 101 4.22 0.18 -12.45
CA GLU A 101 3.38 -0.99 -12.14
C GLU A 101 1.90 -0.62 -11.94
N LEU A 102 1.61 0.56 -11.40
CA LEU A 102 0.23 1.02 -11.24
C LEU A 102 -0.43 1.23 -12.61
N PHE A 103 0.25 1.92 -13.53
CA PHE A 103 -0.24 2.10 -14.89
C PHE A 103 -0.31 0.80 -15.68
N PHE A 104 0.67 -0.08 -15.51
CA PHE A 104 0.67 -1.41 -16.11
C PHE A 104 -0.57 -2.19 -15.67
N ASN A 105 -0.85 -2.23 -14.37
CA ASN A 105 -2.02 -2.92 -13.84
C ASN A 105 -3.31 -2.33 -14.42
N PHE A 106 -3.54 -1.02 -14.37
CA PHE A 106 -4.76 -0.42 -14.94
C PHE A 106 -4.90 -0.65 -16.45
N SER A 107 -3.79 -0.63 -17.18
CA SER A 107 -3.79 -0.96 -18.62
C SER A 107 -4.19 -2.41 -18.85
N LEU A 108 -3.69 -3.34 -18.02
CA LEU A 108 -4.03 -4.76 -18.09
C LEU A 108 -5.50 -5.01 -17.72
N TRP A 109 -6.05 -4.31 -16.72
CA TRP A 109 -7.48 -4.37 -16.44
C TRP A 109 -8.31 -3.99 -17.66
N GLY A 110 -8.02 -2.80 -18.24
CA GLY A 110 -8.77 -2.29 -19.38
C GLY A 110 -8.70 -3.25 -20.58
N ALA A 111 -7.51 -3.79 -20.86
CA ALA A 111 -7.34 -4.78 -21.91
C ALA A 111 -8.14 -6.07 -21.64
N LEU A 112 -8.08 -6.61 -20.42
CA LEU A 112 -8.81 -7.83 -20.07
C LEU A 112 -10.32 -7.64 -20.11
N MET A 113 -10.86 -6.54 -19.59
CA MET A 113 -12.29 -6.24 -19.66
C MET A 113 -12.77 -6.16 -21.12
N ALA A 114 -11.97 -5.55 -22.00
CA ALA A 114 -12.30 -5.40 -23.41
C ALA A 114 -12.32 -6.72 -24.19
N VAL A 115 -11.52 -7.72 -23.79
CA VAL A 115 -11.41 -9.01 -24.51
C VAL A 115 -12.20 -10.16 -23.87
N THR A 116 -12.67 -10.01 -22.63
CA THR A 116 -13.36 -11.08 -21.87
C THR A 116 -14.82 -10.78 -21.55
N ASP A 117 -15.33 -9.60 -21.92
CA ASP A 117 -16.68 -9.10 -21.56
C ASP A 117 -16.96 -9.10 -20.04
N VAL A 118 -15.91 -9.21 -19.22
CA VAL A 118 -16.02 -9.14 -17.76
C VAL A 118 -16.25 -7.69 -17.34
N ALA A 119 -17.47 -7.39 -16.89
CA ALA A 119 -17.84 -6.07 -16.39
C ALA A 119 -17.34 -5.81 -14.95
N ASN A 120 -17.13 -6.84 -14.15
CA ASN A 120 -16.69 -6.71 -12.76
C ASN A 120 -15.15 -6.83 -12.65
N PRO A 121 -14.43 -5.76 -12.30
CA PRO A 121 -12.98 -5.82 -12.16
C PRO A 121 -12.48 -6.79 -11.08
N ASP A 122 -13.29 -7.12 -10.07
CA ASP A 122 -12.91 -8.07 -9.02
C ASP A 122 -12.66 -9.48 -9.55
N ALA A 123 -13.24 -9.83 -10.70
CA ALA A 123 -13.04 -11.12 -11.36
C ALA A 123 -11.77 -11.17 -12.23
N LEU A 124 -11.09 -10.03 -12.41
CA LEU A 124 -9.89 -9.95 -13.25
C LEU A 124 -8.66 -10.43 -12.47
N VAL A 125 -7.88 -11.28 -13.13
CA VAL A 125 -6.69 -11.89 -12.56
C VAL A 125 -5.53 -11.88 -13.55
N ASN A 126 -4.31 -11.69 -13.07
CA ASN A 126 -3.11 -11.93 -13.85
C ASN A 126 -2.69 -13.40 -13.66
N ARG A 127 -2.68 -14.18 -14.74
CA ARG A 127 -2.32 -15.61 -14.74
C ARG A 127 -0.87 -15.87 -15.17
N PHE A 128 -0.12 -14.83 -15.50
CA PHE A 128 1.27 -14.97 -15.93
C PHE A 128 2.22 -15.03 -14.71
N PRO A 129 3.26 -15.87 -14.73
CA PRO A 129 3.63 -16.80 -15.79
C PRO A 129 2.84 -18.12 -15.76
N THR A 130 2.23 -18.49 -14.63
CA THR A 130 1.52 -19.77 -14.47
C THR A 130 0.22 -19.62 -13.68
N ALA A 131 -0.70 -20.57 -13.86
CA ALA A 131 -1.97 -20.58 -13.12
C ALA A 131 -1.77 -20.66 -11.59
N GLU A 132 -0.70 -21.30 -11.11
CA GLU A 132 -0.36 -21.40 -9.69
C GLU A 132 0.05 -20.05 -9.08
N THR A 133 0.52 -19.12 -9.91
CA THR A 133 0.93 -17.77 -9.51
C THR A 133 -0.11 -16.72 -9.86
N THR A 134 -1.37 -17.14 -10.04
CA THR A 134 -2.46 -16.22 -10.38
C THR A 134 -2.69 -15.21 -9.24
N VAL A 135 -2.74 -13.93 -9.57
CA VAL A 135 -2.95 -12.83 -8.60
C VAL A 135 -4.18 -12.01 -8.99
N SER A 136 -4.98 -11.65 -8.01
CA SER A 136 -6.07 -10.68 -8.20
C SER A 136 -5.50 -9.33 -8.62
N LEU A 137 -6.00 -8.81 -9.74
CA LEU A 137 -5.58 -7.51 -10.26
C LEU A 137 -6.02 -6.35 -9.36
N VAL A 138 -7.19 -6.46 -8.73
CA VAL A 138 -7.69 -5.51 -7.72
C VAL A 138 -6.78 -5.43 -6.51
N TYR A 139 -6.35 -6.58 -6.02
CA TYR A 139 -5.43 -6.68 -4.89
C TYR A 139 -4.06 -6.09 -5.25
N ALA A 140 -3.46 -6.55 -6.35
CA ALA A 140 -2.15 -6.09 -6.80
C ALA A 140 -2.11 -4.57 -7.00
N SER A 141 -3.09 -4.01 -7.71
CA SER A 141 -3.15 -2.57 -7.99
C SER A 141 -3.21 -1.73 -6.70
N LYS A 142 -3.96 -2.19 -5.70
CA LYS A 142 -4.08 -1.51 -4.41
C LYS A 142 -2.82 -1.60 -3.57
N LEU A 143 -2.12 -2.74 -3.57
CA LEU A 143 -0.82 -2.85 -2.92
C LEU A 143 0.25 -1.99 -3.60
N VAL A 144 0.28 -1.99 -4.93
CA VAL A 144 1.20 -1.13 -5.70
C VAL A 144 0.91 0.35 -5.41
N LEU A 145 -0.37 0.74 -5.32
CA LEU A 145 -0.76 2.09 -4.89
C LEU A 145 -0.27 2.42 -3.49
N LEU A 146 -0.35 1.50 -2.53
CA LEU A 146 0.18 1.69 -1.18
C LEU A 146 1.71 1.91 -1.21
N ILE A 147 2.44 1.10 -1.98
CA ILE A 147 3.90 1.23 -2.14
C ILE A 147 4.24 2.59 -2.76
N PHE A 148 3.52 2.97 -3.81
CA PHE A 148 3.68 4.26 -4.47
C PHE A 148 3.44 5.41 -3.49
N ALA A 149 2.27 5.44 -2.83
CA ALA A 149 1.93 6.50 -1.88
C ALA A 149 2.95 6.59 -0.73
N SER A 150 3.37 5.46 -0.17
CA SER A 150 4.33 5.40 0.95
C SER A 150 5.72 5.90 0.53
N SER A 151 6.18 5.50 -0.65
CA SER A 151 7.49 5.95 -1.18
C SER A 151 7.47 7.43 -1.57
N THR A 152 6.40 7.92 -2.19
CA THR A 152 6.22 9.35 -2.49
C THR A 152 6.12 10.19 -1.20
N TYR A 153 5.42 9.72 -0.18
CA TYR A 153 5.38 10.40 1.12
C TYR A 153 6.76 10.44 1.76
N THR A 154 7.52 9.34 1.68
CA THR A 154 8.91 9.29 2.17
C THR A 154 9.79 10.33 1.46
N LEU A 155 9.65 10.50 0.14
CA LEU A 155 10.35 11.53 -0.61
C LEU A 155 10.02 12.94 -0.12
N TYR A 156 8.72 13.24 0.01
CA TYR A 156 8.26 14.51 0.54
C TYR A 156 8.85 14.79 1.93
N PHE A 157 8.77 13.80 2.81
CA PHE A 157 9.24 13.86 4.19
C PHE A 157 10.75 14.08 4.28
N LEU A 158 11.55 13.31 3.54
CA LEU A 158 13.02 13.44 3.52
C LEU A 158 13.47 14.77 2.89
N SER A 159 12.75 15.28 1.89
CA SER A 159 12.99 16.60 1.30
C SER A 159 12.76 17.71 2.32
N ARG A 160 11.68 17.62 3.11
CA ARG A 160 11.38 18.56 4.22
C ARG A 160 12.50 18.57 5.26
N ILE A 161 12.95 17.39 5.70
CA ILE A 161 14.07 17.27 6.66
C ILE A 161 15.36 17.88 6.08
N SER A 162 15.66 17.57 4.81
CA SER A 162 16.91 18.01 4.18
C SER A 162 16.98 19.53 4.02
N LYS A 163 15.88 20.18 3.61
CA LYS A 163 15.79 21.66 3.52
C LYS A 163 16.01 22.34 4.85
N SER A 164 15.48 21.78 5.93
CA SER A 164 15.65 22.30 7.28
C SER A 164 17.07 22.16 7.84
N LYS A 165 17.94 21.32 7.24
CA LYS A 165 19.35 21.17 7.65
C LYS A 165 20.31 22.13 6.94
N THR A 166 19.83 22.81 5.91
CA THR A 166 20.64 23.71 5.06
C THR A 166 20.36 25.19 5.31
N GLY A 167 19.23 25.52 5.97
CA GLY A 167 18.99 26.83 6.56
C GLY A 167 19.44 26.83 8.01
#